data_AF-A0A8J7FCT4-F1
#
_entry.id   AF-A0A8J7FCT4-F1
#
_cell.length_a   1.000
_cell.length_b   1.000
_cell.length_c   1.000
_cell.angle_alpha   90.00
_cell.angle_beta   90.00
_cell.angle_gamma   90.00
#
_symmetry.space_group_name_H-M   'P 1'
#
loop_
_entity.id
_entity.type
_entity.pdbx_description
1 polymer ?
#
loop_
_entity_poly.entity_id
_entity_poly.type
_entity_poly.pdbx_seq_one_letter_code
_entity_poly.pdbx_strand_id
1 'polypeptide(L)'
;MLSNQNNIDKLTLHLKRDGFPVQQIYRILPNKNQCFDYVLEDLEIPQNRIDFYTNSLQQGEYLLVINSTESQIKQIQAILEFLNMVDWEIYYTPRAYQVNSSKFDDFTLFDDSIYSMILN
;
A
#
# COMPACT_ATOMS: atom_id res chain seq x y z
N MET A 1 -0.48 -0.73 -5.90
CA MET A 1 0.46 -1.58 -6.65
C MET A 1 0.30 -3.03 -6.21
N LEU A 2 0.17 -3.97 -7.14
CA LEU A 2 0.19 -5.41 -6.84
C LEU A 2 1.57 -5.98 -7.13
N SER A 3 2.07 -6.82 -6.23
CA SER A 3 3.31 -7.56 -6.47
C SER A 3 3.54 -8.68 -5.45
N ASN A 4 4.57 -9.47 -5.69
CA ASN A 4 5.07 -10.41 -4.69
C ASN A 4 5.73 -9.70 -3.49
N GLN A 5 5.92 -10.44 -2.40
CA GLN A 5 6.53 -9.97 -1.16
C GLN A 5 7.91 -9.31 -1.36
N ASN A 6 8.82 -9.96 -2.10
CA ASN A 6 10.19 -9.47 -2.30
C ASN A 6 10.20 -8.09 -2.96
N ASN A 7 9.30 -7.86 -3.90
CA ASN A 7 9.12 -6.57 -4.53
C ASN A 7 8.58 -5.54 -3.51
N ILE A 8 7.52 -5.85 -2.78
CA ILE A 8 6.97 -4.93 -1.77
C ILE A 8 8.03 -4.56 -0.71
N ASP A 9 8.83 -5.52 -0.27
CA ASP A 9 9.88 -5.30 0.74
C ASP A 9 10.98 -4.38 0.20
N LYS A 10 11.44 -4.59 -1.04
CA LYS A 10 12.41 -3.69 -1.70
C LYS A 10 11.88 -2.27 -1.83
N LEU A 11 10.65 -2.12 -2.35
CA LEU A 11 10.04 -0.80 -2.51
C LEU A 11 9.90 -0.09 -1.16
N THR A 12 9.40 -0.81 -0.14
CA THR A 12 9.26 -0.28 1.23
C THR A 12 10.60 0.17 1.80
N LEU A 13 11.68 -0.59 1.57
CA LEU A 13 13.03 -0.22 2.00
C LEU A 13 13.51 1.08 1.32
N HIS A 14 13.33 1.20 0.01
CA HIS A 14 13.72 2.39 -0.74
C HIS A 14 12.94 3.63 -0.29
N LEU A 15 11.63 3.51 -0.12
CA LEU A 15 10.78 4.61 0.38
C LEU A 15 11.25 5.10 1.75
N LYS A 16 11.51 4.18 2.69
CA LYS A 16 12.02 4.52 4.02
C LYS A 16 13.37 5.23 3.96
N ARG A 17 14.30 4.70 3.18
CA ARG A 17 15.64 5.28 3.00
C ARG A 17 15.59 6.69 2.43
N ASP A 18 14.65 6.93 1.52
CA ASP A 18 14.48 8.22 0.85
C ASP A 18 13.60 9.19 1.68
N GLY A 19 13.26 8.83 2.92
CA GLY A 19 12.59 9.70 3.89
C GLY A 19 11.07 9.76 3.74
N PHE A 20 10.45 8.81 3.02
CA PHE A 20 9.00 8.76 2.92
C PHE A 20 8.37 8.48 4.30
N PRO A 21 7.30 9.21 4.66
CA PRO A 21 6.63 9.01 5.93
C PRO A 21 5.92 7.65 5.93
N VAL A 22 6.28 6.79 6.88
CA VAL A 22 5.74 5.42 7.00
C VAL A 22 4.22 5.41 7.14
N GLN A 23 3.63 6.45 7.74
CA GLN A 23 2.18 6.61 7.91
C GLN A 23 1.41 6.74 6.59
N GLN A 24 2.10 7.02 5.48
CA GLN A 24 1.49 7.11 4.15
C GLN A 24 1.53 5.77 3.39
N ILE A 25 2.20 4.76 3.92
CA ILE A 25 2.40 3.47 3.26
C ILE A 25 1.49 2.45 3.93
N TYR A 26 0.63 1.79 3.16
CA TYR A 26 -0.30 0.76 3.62
C TYR A 26 -0.03 -0.54 2.87
N ARG A 27 0.29 -1.60 3.61
CA ARG A 27 0.52 -2.93 3.06
C ARG A 27 -0.62 -3.86 3.45
N ILE A 28 -1.25 -4.46 2.46
CA ILE A 28 -2.29 -5.47 2.64
C ILE A 28 -1.69 -6.84 2.34
N LEU A 29 -1.83 -7.74 3.31
CA LEU A 29 -1.34 -9.11 3.21
C LEU A 29 -2.36 -9.97 2.45
N PRO A 30 -1.90 -10.88 1.57
CA PRO A 30 -2.78 -11.82 0.89
C PRO A 30 -3.45 -12.75 1.90
N ASN A 31 -4.75 -12.98 1.72
CA ASN A 31 -5.51 -13.94 2.52
C ASN A 31 -6.71 -14.46 1.73
N LYS A 32 -6.66 -15.76 1.37
CA LYS A 32 -7.69 -16.44 0.59
C LYS A 32 -9.08 -16.52 1.23
N ASN A 33 -9.18 -16.33 2.55
CA ASN A 33 -10.42 -16.47 3.30
C ASN A 33 -10.98 -15.12 3.78
N GLN A 34 -10.39 -14.00 3.35
CA GLN A 34 -10.75 -12.67 3.81
C GLN A 34 -11.50 -11.90 2.73
N CYS A 35 -12.51 -11.14 3.17
CA CYS A 35 -13.17 -10.11 2.38
C CYS A 35 -12.39 -8.81 2.58
N PHE A 36 -12.06 -8.13 1.48
CA PHE A 36 -11.23 -6.91 1.49
C PHE A 36 -12.02 -5.66 1.10
N ASP A 37 -13.31 -5.78 0.79
CA ASP A 37 -14.10 -4.70 0.18
C ASP A 37 -14.08 -3.45 1.04
N TYR A 38 -14.32 -3.57 2.35
CA TYR A 38 -14.29 -2.46 3.29
C TYR A 38 -12.93 -1.76 3.39
N VAL A 39 -11.83 -2.52 3.50
CA VAL A 39 -10.49 -1.92 3.64
C VAL A 39 -10.04 -1.25 2.33
N LEU A 40 -10.46 -1.78 1.18
CA LEU A 40 -10.16 -1.18 -0.13
C LEU A 40 -10.98 0.11 -0.35
N GLU A 41 -12.25 0.13 0.05
CA GLU A 41 -13.07 1.34 0.04
C GLU A 41 -12.48 2.44 0.93
N ASP A 42 -12.05 2.09 2.15
CA ASP A 42 -11.44 3.03 3.09
C ASP A 42 -10.08 3.56 2.61
N LEU A 43 -9.37 2.80 1.77
CA LEU A 43 -8.14 3.23 1.09
C LEU A 43 -8.41 3.96 -0.24
N GLU A 44 -9.65 4.37 -0.45
CA GLU A 44 -10.11 5.13 -1.63
C GLU A 44 -9.85 4.41 -2.97
N ILE A 45 -9.78 3.09 -2.95
CA ILE A 45 -9.70 2.28 -4.17
C ILE A 45 -11.06 2.38 -4.90
N PRO A 46 -11.08 2.67 -6.22
CA PRO A 46 -12.34 2.77 -6.97
C PRO A 46 -13.16 1.48 -6.91
N GLN A 47 -14.49 1.60 -6.76
CA GLN A 47 -15.38 0.44 -6.63
C GLN A 47 -15.20 -0.59 -7.76
N ASN A 48 -15.01 -0.13 -8.99
CA ASN A 48 -14.79 -0.97 -10.17
C ASN A 48 -13.43 -1.69 -10.17
N ARG A 49 -12.57 -1.44 -9.19
CA ARG A 49 -11.25 -2.06 -9.00
C ARG A 49 -11.18 -2.96 -7.77
N ILE A 50 -12.16 -2.89 -6.88
CA ILE A 50 -12.18 -3.69 -5.64
C ILE A 50 -12.12 -5.18 -5.97
N ASP A 51 -12.98 -5.68 -6.85
CA ASP A 51 -12.99 -7.10 -7.24
C ASP A 51 -11.64 -7.56 -7.78
N PHE A 52 -10.97 -6.72 -8.56
CA PHE A 52 -9.65 -7.02 -9.11
C PHE A 52 -8.59 -7.19 -8.00
N TYR A 53 -8.53 -6.26 -7.06
CA TYR A 53 -7.58 -6.32 -5.94
C TYR A 53 -7.93 -7.42 -4.94
N THR A 54 -9.21 -7.62 -4.63
CA THR A 54 -9.69 -8.73 -3.79
C THR A 54 -9.28 -10.08 -4.37
N ASN A 55 -9.53 -10.31 -5.67
CA ASN A 55 -9.14 -11.54 -6.34
C ASN A 55 -7.63 -11.77 -6.31
N SER A 56 -6.84 -10.71 -6.48
CA SER A 56 -5.37 -10.79 -6.46
C SER A 56 -4.83 -11.12 -5.07
N LEU A 57 -5.37 -10.46 -4.03
CA LEU A 57 -5.04 -10.73 -2.62
C LEU A 57 -5.41 -12.17 -2.21
N GLN A 58 -6.51 -12.69 -2.73
CA GLN A 58 -6.90 -14.08 -2.50
C GLN A 58 -6.01 -15.10 -3.23
N GLN A 59 -5.39 -14.69 -4.34
CA GLN A 59 -4.43 -15.50 -5.11
C GLN A 59 -3.01 -15.50 -4.54
N GLY A 60 -2.71 -14.65 -3.55
CA GLY A 60 -1.39 -14.59 -2.92
C GLY A 60 -0.58 -13.34 -3.26
N GLU A 61 -1.12 -12.43 -4.07
CA GLU A 61 -0.44 -11.16 -4.37
C GLU A 61 -0.55 -10.18 -3.20
N TYR A 62 0.49 -9.38 -2.99
CA TYR A 62 0.49 -8.32 -1.99
C TYR A 62 0.03 -7.02 -2.64
N LEU A 63 -0.71 -6.22 -1.90
CA LEU A 63 -1.10 -4.87 -2.32
C LEU A 63 -0.40 -3.83 -1.45
N LEU A 64 0.29 -2.90 -2.10
CA LEU A 64 0.82 -1.69 -1.49
C LEU A 64 0.05 -0.47 -1.98
N VAL A 65 -0.51 0.30 -1.05
CA VAL A 65 -1.18 1.58 -1.28
C VAL A 65 -0.35 2.68 -0.64
N ILE A 66 -0.16 3.80 -1.35
CA ILE A 66 0.65 4.91 -0.84
C ILE A 66 -0.13 6.22 -1.03
N ASN A 67 -0.51 6.86 0.08
CA ASN A 67 -1.16 8.17 0.06
C ASN A 67 -0.12 9.26 -0.14
N SER A 68 -0.09 9.85 -1.34
CA SER A 68 1.02 10.71 -1.77
C SER A 68 0.54 12.00 -2.39
N THR A 69 1.33 13.06 -2.23
CA THR A 69 1.17 14.30 -3.00
C THR A 69 1.73 14.14 -4.43
N GLU A 70 1.40 15.06 -5.34
CA GLU A 70 1.96 15.05 -6.69
C GLU A 70 3.50 15.06 -6.72
N SER A 71 4.14 15.77 -5.79
CA SER A 71 5.62 15.80 -5.71
C SER A 71 6.20 14.46 -5.28
N GLN A 72 5.51 13.76 -4.36
CA GLN A 72 5.87 12.42 -3.89
C GLN A 72 5.63 11.34 -4.95
N ILE A 73 4.56 11.46 -5.74
CA ILE A 73 4.25 10.52 -6.83
C ILE A 73 5.44 10.41 -7.79
N LYS A 74 6.06 11.53 -8.18
CA LYS A 74 7.23 11.52 -9.08
C LYS A 74 8.42 10.75 -8.50
N GLN A 75 8.66 10.90 -7.20
CA GLN A 75 9.73 10.18 -6.51
C GLN A 75 9.43 8.67 -6.45
N ILE A 76 8.18 8.30 -6.14
CA ILE A 76 7.74 6.90 -6.13
C ILE A 76 7.90 6.27 -7.51
N GLN A 77 7.47 6.95 -8.58
CA GLN A 77 7.62 6.48 -9.95
C GLN A 77 9.08 6.19 -10.31
N ALA A 78 10.01 7.08 -9.95
CA ALA A 78 11.44 6.86 -10.18
C ALA A 78 11.97 5.61 -9.46
N ILE A 79 11.50 5.33 -8.25
CA ILE A 79 11.86 4.12 -7.50
C ILE A 79 11.25 2.87 -8.16
N LEU A 80 10.00 2.95 -8.59
CA LEU A 80 9.30 1.84 -9.27
C LEU A 80 10.00 1.47 -10.59
N GLU A 81 10.36 2.47 -11.39
CA GLU A 81 11.14 2.29 -12.62
C GLU A 81 12.50 1.68 -12.33
N PHE A 82 13.22 2.19 -11.32
CA PHE A 82 14.51 1.64 -10.89
C PHE A 82 14.41 0.16 -10.47
N LEU A 83 13.29 -0.22 -9.85
CA LEU A 83 13.03 -1.60 -9.44
C LEU A 83 12.38 -2.47 -10.52
N ASN A 84 12.17 -1.95 -11.74
CA ASN A 84 11.45 -2.61 -12.83
C ASN A 84 10.03 -3.07 -12.45
N MET A 85 9.34 -2.28 -11.63
CA MET A 85 7.97 -2.53 -11.19
C MET A 85 6.99 -1.79 -12.10
N VAL A 86 6.20 -2.57 -12.85
CA VAL A 86 5.33 -2.03 -13.91
C VAL A 86 3.84 -2.12 -13.60
N ASP A 87 3.44 -2.88 -12.57
CA ASP A 87 2.03 -3.11 -12.22
C ASP A 87 1.55 -2.19 -11.09
N TRP A 88 1.37 -0.91 -11.43
CA TRP A 88 0.88 0.11 -10.51
C TRP A 88 -0.09 1.07 -11.20
N GLU A 89 -0.98 1.65 -10.40
CA GLU A 89 -1.98 2.60 -10.86
C GLU A 89 -2.02 3.78 -9.88
N ILE A 90 -2.35 4.97 -10.40
CA ILE A 90 -2.55 6.18 -9.62
C ILE A 90 -4.04 6.47 -9.65
N TYR A 91 -4.63 6.63 -8.46
CA TYR A 91 -6.01 7.06 -8.30
C TYR A 91 -6.02 8.46 -7.71
N TYR A 92 -6.61 9.40 -8.44
CA TYR A 92 -6.86 10.75 -7.95
C TYR A 92 -8.21 10.75 -7.26
N THR A 93 -8.24 11.06 -5.97
CA THR A 93 -9.46 11.04 -5.19
C THR A 93 -10.01 12.47 -5.11
N PRO A 94 -11.29 12.70 -5.47
CA PRO A 94 -11.88 14.03 -5.42
C PRO A 94 -12.19 14.49 -3.98
N ARG A 95 -11.87 13.67 -2.96
CA ARG A 95 -12.20 13.93 -1.56
C ARG A 95 -11.10 14.76 -0.88
N ALA A 96 -11.37 16.05 -0.70
CA ALA A 96 -10.97 16.74 0.53
C ALA A 96 -12.07 16.48 1.59
N TYR A 97 -12.20 15.25 2.11
CA TYR A 97 -13.17 14.93 3.16
C TYR A 97 -12.49 14.90 4.53
N GLN A 98 -13.13 15.62 5.45
CA GLN A 98 -12.78 15.71 6.87
C GLN A 98 -12.72 14.32 7.49
N VAL A 99 -11.62 14.06 8.18
CA VAL A 99 -11.39 12.86 9.00
C VAL A 99 -12.46 12.79 10.08
N ASN A 100 -13.54 12.05 9.82
CA ASN A 100 -14.25 11.40 10.91
C ASN A 100 -13.47 10.13 11.19
N SER A 101 -12.81 10.09 12.35
CA SER A 101 -12.03 8.95 12.85
C SER A 101 -12.78 7.62 12.62
N SER A 102 -12.44 6.91 11.56
CA SER A 102 -12.98 5.59 11.26
C SER A 102 -11.88 4.55 11.44
N LYS A 103 -12.04 3.73 12.48
CA LYS A 103 -11.78 2.28 12.52
C LYS A 103 -10.41 1.70 12.12
N PHE A 104 -9.44 2.51 11.70
CA PHE A 104 -8.08 2.07 11.35
C PHE A 104 -7.25 1.57 12.55
N ASP A 105 -7.80 1.60 13.77
CA ASP A 105 -7.14 1.06 14.97
C ASP A 105 -7.08 -0.48 15.00
N ASP A 106 -7.80 -1.20 14.12
CA ASP A 106 -8.00 -2.66 14.27
C ASP A 106 -7.41 -3.54 13.15
N PHE A 107 -6.98 -2.97 12.02
CA PHE A 107 -6.37 -3.73 10.92
C PHE A 107 -4.88 -3.43 10.82
N THR A 108 -4.09 -4.12 11.66
CA THR A 108 -2.63 -4.28 11.57
C THR A 108 -1.91 -3.18 10.79
N LEU A 109 -1.82 -2.01 11.44
CA LEU A 109 -0.67 -1.13 11.30
C LEU A 109 0.57 -2.03 11.40
N PHE A 110 1.53 -1.82 10.49
CA PHE A 110 2.83 -2.47 10.49
C PHE A 110 3.23 -2.86 11.91
N ASP A 111 3.30 -4.16 12.18
CA ASP A 111 3.83 -4.64 13.46
C ASP A 111 5.23 -4.05 13.61
N ASP A 112 5.35 -3.05 14.49
CA ASP A 112 6.59 -2.35 14.81
C ASP A 112 7.66 -3.33 15.33
N SER A 113 7.30 -4.58 15.66
CA SER A 113 8.25 -5.63 16.08
C SER A 113 9.30 -5.98 15.03
N ILE A 114 9.04 -5.75 13.73
CA ILE A 114 10.02 -6.06 12.66
C ILE A 114 11.17 -5.03 12.62
N TYR A 115 11.03 -3.83 13.19
CA TYR A 115 12.15 -2.87 13.28
C TYR A 115 13.20 -3.26 14.32
N SER A 116 12.94 -4.25 15.17
CA SER A 116 13.91 -4.72 16.17
C SER A 116 14.93 -5.75 15.63
N MET A 117 14.79 -6.22 14.39
CA MET A 117 15.60 -7.35 13.87
C MET A 117 16.57 -7.01 12.74
N ILE A 118 16.76 -5.73 12.40
CA ILE A 118 17.86 -5.30 11.53
C ILE A 118 18.71 -4.26 12.26
N LEU A 119 19.38 -4.74 13.31
CA LEU A 119 20.60 -4.16 13.85
C LEU A 119 21.59 -5.31 14.05
N ASN A 120 22.45 -5.52 13.06
CA ASN A 120 23.85 -5.96 13.17
C ASN A 120 24.52 -5.90 11.80
#